data_AF-A0A9E0MPJ9-F1
#
_entry.id   AF-A0A9E0MPJ9-F1
#
_cell.length_a   1.000
_cell.length_b   1.000
_cell.length_c   1.000
_cell.angle_alpha   90.00
_cell.angle_beta   90.00
_cell.angle_gamma   90.00
#
_symmetry.space_group_name_H-M   'P 1'
#
loop_
_entity.id
_entity.type
_entity.pdbx_description
1 polymer ?
#
loop_
_entity_poly.entity_id
_entity_poly.type
_entity_poly.pdbx_seq_one_letter_code
_entity_poly.pdbx_strand_id
1 'polypeptide(L)' 'MDEEDLIVWQDVLDSIVAGRPNDLACPYCRHRPLLVEEVDFSTKVSCSKCGKYLQGRFAPQ' A
#
# COMPACT_ATOMS: atom_id res chain seq x y z
N MET A 1 -9.98 -5.35 8.94
CA MET A 1 -9.65 -4.25 8.03
C MET A 1 -10.98 -3.75 7.51
N ASP A 2 -11.31 -2.50 7.80
CA ASP A 2 -12.58 -1.92 7.41
C ASP A 2 -12.67 -1.86 5.89
N GLU A 3 -13.84 -2.21 5.34
CA GLU A 3 -14.07 -2.31 3.89
C GLU A 3 -13.76 -0.98 3.17
N GLU A 4 -14.01 0.14 3.84
CA GLU A 4 -13.67 1.49 3.38
C GLU A 4 -12.17 1.69 3.20
N ASP A 5 -11.32 1.18 4.11
CA ASP A 5 -9.87 1.30 3.95
C ASP A 5 -9.38 0.45 2.78
N LEU A 6 -9.96 -0.73 2.54
CA LEU A 6 -9.61 -1.55 1.37
C LEU A 6 -9.93 -0.83 0.06
N ILE A 7 -11.08 -0.17 -0.03
CA ILE A 7 -11.49 0.60 -1.21
C ILE A 7 -10.50 1.76 -1.46
N VAL A 8 -10.11 2.48 -0.42
CA VAL A 8 -9.20 3.63 -0.51
C VAL A 8 -7.80 3.22 -0.96
N TRP A 9 -7.36 2.02 -0.59
CA TRP A 9 -6.04 1.50 -0.95
C TRP A 9 -6.02 0.72 -2.26
N GLN A 10 -7.17 0.48 -2.91
CA GLN A 10 -7.29 -0.32 -4.14
C GLN A 10 -6.31 0.13 -5.24
N ASP A 11 -6.24 1.42 -5.56
CA ASP A 11 -5.30 1.96 -6.57
C ASP A 11 -3.82 1.67 -6.23
N VAL A 12 -3.49 1.71 -4.93
CA VAL A 12 -2.15 1.40 -4.44
C VAL A 12 -1.87 -0.09 -4.62
N LEU A 13 -2.84 -0.94 -4.29
CA LEU A 13 -2.74 -2.38 -4.45
C LEU A 13 -2.57 -2.79 -5.91
N ASP A 14 -3.39 -2.25 -6.81
CA ASP A 14 -3.29 -2.51 -8.25
C ASP A 14 -1.92 -2.12 -8.80
N SER A 15 -1.35 -1.02 -8.31
CA SER A 15 -0.01 -0.58 -8.72
C SER A 15 1.11 -1.45 -8.16
N ILE A 16 0.96 -2.02 -6.96
CA ILE A 16 1.90 -3.01 -6.39
C ILE A 16 1.85 -4.31 -7.19
N VAL A 17 0.64 -4.80 -7.49
CA VAL A 17 0.43 -6.00 -8.33
C VAL A 17 0.97 -5.78 -9.74
N ALA A 18 0.85 -4.56 -10.28
CA ALA A 18 1.45 -4.16 -11.56
C ALA A 18 2.99 -4.02 -11.52
N GLY A 19 3.64 -4.29 -10.38
CA GLY A 19 5.09 -4.24 -10.22
C GLY A 19 5.67 -2.82 -10.18
N ARG A 20 4.85 -1.81 -9.81
CA ARG A 20 5.27 -0.40 -9.69
C ARG A 20 5.12 0.15 -8.26
N PRO A 21 5.80 -0.44 -7.25
CA PRO A 21 5.68 0.01 -5.86
C PRO A 21 6.35 1.37 -5.58
N ASN A 22 7.23 1.86 -6.45
CA ASN A 22 8.01 3.07 -6.22
C ASN A 22 7.30 4.39 -6.58
N ASP A 23 6.20 4.35 -7.34
CA ASP A 23 5.44 5.56 -7.73
C ASP A 23 4.12 5.73 -6.95
N LEU A 24 3.94 4.96 -5.88
CA LEU A 24 2.71 4.94 -5.12
C LEU A 24 2.51 6.21 -4.30
N ALA A 25 1.36 6.85 -4.46
CA ALA A 25 0.92 7.97 -3.65
C ALA A 25 0.05 7.51 -2.48
N CYS A 26 0.26 8.10 -1.30
CA CYS A 26 -0.62 7.92 -0.17
C CYS A 26 -2.05 8.40 -0.53
N PRO A 27 -3.09 7.57 -0.39
CA PRO A 27 -4.45 7.97 -0.76
C PRO A 27 -5.02 9.08 0.14
N TYR A 28 -4.50 9.21 1.37
CA TYR A 28 -4.95 10.25 2.32
C TYR A 28 -4.27 11.60 2.13
N CYS A 29 -2.93 11.61 1.99
CA CYS A 29 -2.14 12.86 1.99
C CYS A 29 -1.41 13.14 0.67
N ARG A 30 -1.57 12.27 -0.33
CA ARG A 30 -0.92 12.30 -1.66
C ARG A 30 0.61 12.39 -1.63
N HIS A 31 1.23 12.07 -0.50
CA HIS A 31 2.68 12.00 -0.38
C HIS A 31 3.24 10.79 -1.12
N ARG A 32 4.41 10.98 -1.75
CA ARG A 32 5.15 9.99 -2.53
C ARG A 32 6.64 10.07 -2.17
N PRO A 33 7.39 8.95 -2.23
CA PRO A 33 6.90 7.57 -2.41
C PRO A 33 6.32 6.99 -1.10
N LEU A 34 5.51 5.93 -1.22
CA LEU A 34 5.16 5.09 -0.07
C LEU A 34 6.31 4.11 0.23
N LEU A 35 6.47 3.76 1.50
CA LEU A 35 7.41 2.75 1.94
C LEU A 35 6.75 1.37 1.84
N VAL A 36 7.34 0.47 1.05
CA VAL A 36 6.87 -0.91 0.90
C VAL A 36 7.92 -1.84 1.50
N GLU A 37 7.51 -2.63 2.49
CA GLU A 37 8.36 -3.57 3.21
C GLU A 37 7.73 -4.97 3.14
N GLU A 38 8.53 -5.99 2.87
CA GLU A 38 8.11 -7.39 2.99
C GLU A 38 8.34 -7.85 4.42
N VAL A 39 7.27 -8.23 5.10
CA VAL A 39 7.27 -8.67 6.51
C VAL A 39 6.68 -10.07 6.58
N ASP A 40 7.55 -11.05 6.83
CA ASP A 40 7.25 -12.48 6.88
C ASP A 40 6.60 -13.01 5.58
N PHE A 41 5.27 -13.10 5.56
CA PHE A 41 4.45 -13.56 4.44
C PHE A 41 3.45 -12.49 3.96
N SER A 42 3.70 -11.24 4.34
CA SER A 42 2.85 -10.09 4.05
C SER A 42 3.70 -8.94 3.51
N THR A 43 3.07 -8.05 2.77
CA THR A 43 3.66 -6.79 2.36
C THR A 43 2.99 -5.68 3.18
N LYS A 44 3.82 -4.83 3.77
CA LYS A 44 3.41 -3.65 4.51
C LYS A 44 3.72 -2.41 3.68
N VAL A 45 2.70 -1.62 3.41
CA VAL A 45 2.79 -0.36 2.69
C VAL A 45 2.49 0.75 3.68
N SER A 46 3.40 1.68 3.90
CA SER A 46 3.24 2.74 4.89
C SER A 46 3.61 4.12 4.34
N CYS A 47 2.92 5.15 4.83
CA CYS A 47 3.20 6.53 4.48
C CYS A 47 4.01 7.21 5.59
N SER A 48 5.23 7.65 5.27
CA SER A 48 6.12 8.35 6.21
C SER A 48 5.61 9.74 6.65
N LYS A 49 4.62 10.31 5.96
CA LYS A 49 4.09 11.65 6.27
C LYS A 49 2.88 11.64 7.19
N CYS A 50 1.88 10.82 6.88
CA CYS A 50 0.64 10.76 7.68
C CYS A 50 0.58 9.56 8.64
N GLY A 51 1.53 8.62 8.55
CA GLY A 51 1.60 7.44 9.41
C GLY A 51 0.58 6.34 9.08
N LYS A 52 -0.31 6.57 8.11
CA LYS A 52 -1.25 5.54 7.63
C LYS A 52 -0.49 4.41 6.95
N TYR A 53 -0.92 3.18 7.20
CA TYR A 53 -0.32 1.99 6.63
C TYR A 53 -1.39 0.95 6.28
N LEU A 54 -1.03 0.08 5.35
CA LEU A 54 -1.76 -1.09 4.90
C LEU A 54 -0.83 -2.29 5.06
N GLN A 55 -1.31 -3.38 5.65
CA GLN A 55 -0.58 -4.64 5.68
C GLN A 55 -1.49 -5.72 5.11
N GLY A 56 -1.00 -6.44 4.11
CA GLY A 56 -1.77 -7.48 3.45
C GLY A 56 -0.87 -8.51 2.78
N ARG A 57 -1.41 -9.69 2.53
CA ARG A 57 -0.73 -10.71 1.74
C ARG A 57 -1.09 -10.50 0.28
N PHE A 58 -0.22 -9.85 -0.47
CA PHE A 58 -0.35 -9.73 -1.93
C PHE A 58 0.43 -10.88 -2.58
N ALA A 59 -0.12 -12.09 -2.48
CA ALA A 59 0.43 -13.19 -3.26
C ALA A 59 0.03 -12.96 -4.74
N PRO A 60 0.95 -13.09 -5.70
CA PRO A 60 0.54 -13.34 -7.08
C PRO A 60 -0.20 -14.68 -7.07
N GLN A 61 -1.51 -14.66 -7.30
CA GLN A 61 -2.27 -15.89 -7.55
C GLN A 61 -1.91 -16.44 -8.94
#